data_AF-A0A7J4L806-F1
#
_entry.id   AF-A0A7J4L806-F1
#
_cell.length_a   1.000
_cell.length_b   1.000
_cell.length_c   1.000
_cell.angle_alpha   90.00
_cell.angle_beta   90.00
_cell.angle_gamma   90.00
#
_symmetry.space_group_name_H-M   'P 1'
#
loop_
_entity.id
_entity.type
_entity.pdbx_description
1 polymer ?
#
loop_
_entity_poly.entity_id
_entity_poly.type
_entity_poly.pdbx_seq_one_letter_code
_entity_poly.pdbx_strand_id
1 'polypeptide(L)' 'MAQAIVSLGEHEDRVLTIIKGKYGLKNKSDAVNFVIDRFEEQLLEPQLRPEYTDKLKKIERQKGIKFSSIEELRRKIEDA' A
#
# COMPACT_ATOMS: atom_id res chain seq x y z
N MET A 1 -15.18 5.96 -6.44
CA MET A 1 -15.30 4.64 -5.79
C MET A 1 -15.65 3.63 -6.87
N ALA A 2 -14.89 2.55 -6.99
CA ALA A 2 -15.26 1.42 -7.84
C ALA A 2 -16.15 0.46 -7.04
N GLN A 3 -17.13 -0.17 -7.68
CA GLN A 3 -17.97 -1.20 -7.06
C GLN A 3 -17.74 -2.52 -7.78
N ALA A 4 -17.63 -3.60 -7.01
CA ALA A 4 -17.52 -4.95 -7.52
C ALA A 4 -18.58 -5.83 -6.85
N ILE A 5 -19.21 -6.70 -7.64
CA ILE A 5 -20.08 -7.77 -7.12
C ILE A 5 -19.21 -9.01 -7.04
N VAL A 6 -19.11 -9.59 -5.84
CA VAL A 6 -18.33 -10.81 -5.59
C VAL A 6 -19.23 -11.88 -5.00
N SER A 7 -19.00 -13.13 -5.40
CA SER A 7 -19.65 -14.30 -4.79
C SER A 7 -18.74 -14.84 -3.69
N LEU A 8 -19.31 -15.06 -2.50
CA LEU A 8 -18.60 -15.59 -1.35
C LEU A 8 -19.20 -16.95 -0.97
N GLY A 9 -18.34 -17.89 -0.61
CA GLY A 9 -18.78 -19.13 0.02
C GLY A 9 -19.21 -18.89 1.46
N GLU A 10 -19.84 -19.90 2.06
CA GLU A 10 -20.31 -19.79 3.45
C GLU A 10 -19.17 -19.60 4.45
N HIS A 11 -18.00 -20.19 4.17
CA HIS A 11 -16.85 -20.07 5.06
C HIS A 11 -16.33 -18.63 5.06
N GLU A 12 -16.13 -18.04 3.89
CA GLU A 12 -15.66 -16.67 3.70
C GLU A 12 -16.65 -15.67 4.32
N ASP A 13 -17.96 -15.91 4.18
CA ASP A 13 -19.00 -15.07 4.78
C ASP A 13 -18.94 -15.07 6.31
N ARG A 14 -18.71 -16.24 6.92
CA ARG A 14 -18.53 -16.37 8.37
C ARG A 14 -17.27 -15.66 8.85
N VAL A 15 -16.15 -15.81 8.12
CA VAL A 15 -14.90 -15.12 8.42
C VAL A 15 -15.08 -13.61 8.40
N LEU A 16 -15.71 -13.06 7.35
CA LEU A 16 -15.99 -11.62 7.27
C LEU A 16 -16.91 -11.14 8.39
N THR A 17 -17.86 -11.97 8.83
CA THR A 17 -18.73 -11.64 9.96
C THR A 17 -17.95 -11.50 11.27
N ILE A 18 -16.99 -12.40 11.52
CA ILE A 18 -16.10 -12.34 12.69
C ILE A 18 -15.23 -11.09 12.62
N ILE A 19 -14.61 -10.80 11.48
CA ILE A 19 -13.76 -9.61 11.28
C ILE A 19 -14.57 -8.34 11.50
N LYS A 20 -15.77 -8.25 10.90
CA LYS A 20 -16.68 -7.13 11.07
C LYS A 20 -16.97 -6.87 12.54
N GLY A 21 -17.30 -7.91 13.30
CA GLY A 21 -17.56 -7.81 14.74
C GLY A 21 -16.33 -7.40 15.55
N LYS A 22 -15.18 -8.05 15.30
CA LYS A 22 -13.92 -7.80 16.01
C LYS A 22 -13.44 -6.35 15.90
N TYR A 23 -13.60 -5.74 14.74
CA TYR A 23 -13.13 -4.36 14.47
C TYR A 23 -14.26 -3.32 14.50
N GLY A 24 -15.49 -3.70 14.90
CA GLY A 24 -16.62 -2.77 15.01
C GLY A 24 -17.06 -2.16 13.67
N LEU A 25 -16.87 -2.88 12.56
CA LEU A 25 -17.18 -2.40 11.22
C LEU A 25 -18.69 -2.42 10.94
N LYS A 26 -19.18 -1.49 10.13
CA LYS A 26 -20.61 -1.29 9.92
C LYS A 26 -21.21 -2.40 9.06
N ASN A 27 -20.55 -2.75 7.96
CA ASN A 27 -21.05 -3.73 7.00
C ASN A 27 -19.96 -4.71 6.52
N LYS A 28 -20.36 -5.74 5.77
CA LYS A 28 -19.42 -6.76 5.26
C LYS A 28 -18.50 -6.21 4.17
N SER A 29 -18.94 -5.21 3.40
CA SER A 29 -18.07 -4.53 2.42
C SER A 29 -16.92 -3.80 3.11
N ASP A 30 -17.17 -3.15 4.25
CA ASP A 30 -16.12 -2.53 5.06
C ASP A 30 -15.11 -3.58 5.55
N ALA A 31 -15.58 -4.78 5.92
CA ALA A 31 -14.73 -5.89 6.32
C ALA A 31 -13.88 -6.42 5.16
N VAL A 32 -14.43 -6.49 3.95
CA VAL A 32 -13.67 -6.85 2.74
C VAL A 32 -12.57 -5.82 2.48
N ASN A 33 -12.89 -4.52 2.52
CA ASN A 33 -11.89 -3.46 2.34
C ASN A 33 -10.79 -3.56 3.40
N PHE A 34 -11.15 -3.75 4.67
CA PHE A 34 -10.18 -3.93 5.75
C PHE A 34 -9.24 -5.12 5.52
N VAL A 35 -9.74 -6.25 5.01
CA VAL A 35 -8.92 -7.41 4.68
C VAL A 35 -7.97 -7.12 3.52
N ILE A 36 -8.44 -6.41 2.49
CA ILE A 36 -7.61 -6.00 1.35
C ILE A 36 -6.47 -5.10 1.84
N ASP A 37 -6.76 -4.10 2.67
CA ASP A 37 -5.74 -3.18 3.21
C ASP A 37 -4.67 -3.95 4.02
N ARG A 38 -5.11 -4.91 4.87
CA ARG A 38 -4.19 -5.77 5.63
C ARG A 38 -3.37 -6.69 4.74
N PHE A 39 -3.96 -7.19 3.67
CA PHE A 39 -3.26 -8.01 2.71
C PHE A 39 -2.26 -7.19 1.88
N GLU A 40 -2.60 -5.94 1.54
CA GLU A 40 -1.67 -4.99 0.92
C GLU A 40 -0.45 -4.73 1.82
N GLU A 41 -0.63 -4.52 3.12
CA GLU A 41 0.49 -4.35 4.06
C GLU A 41 1.46 -5.55 4.05
N GLN A 42 0.93 -6.76 3.86
CA GLN A 42 1.68 -8.02 3.88
C GLN A 42 2.28 -8.42 2.53
N LEU A 43 1.56 -8.15 1.43
CA LEU A 43 1.91 -8.62 0.08
C LEU A 43 2.64 -7.55 -0.75
N LEU A 44 2.24 -6.28 -0.64
CA LEU A 44 2.89 -5.22 -1.40
C LEU A 44 4.19 -4.83 -0.71
N GLU A 45 5.30 -5.25 -1.30
CA GLU A 45 6.61 -4.65 -1.03
C GLU A 45 6.49 -3.13 -1.09
N PRO A 46 7.26 -2.36 -0.28
CA PRO A 46 7.14 -0.90 -0.21
C PRO A 46 7.11 -0.19 -1.57
N GLN A 47 7.79 -0.78 -2.55
CA GLN A 47 7.93 -0.32 -3.93
C GLN A 47 6.62 -0.36 -4.74
N LEU A 48 5.68 -1.25 -4.37
CA LEU A 48 4.42 -1.49 -5.08
C LEU A 48 3.22 -0.77 -4.44
N ARG A 49 3.42 -0.11 -3.30
CA ARG A 49 2.35 0.62 -2.62
C ARG A 49 2.00 1.89 -3.41
N PRO A 50 0.71 2.24 -3.56
CA PRO A 50 0.29 3.44 -4.29
C PRO A 50 0.95 4.72 -3.76
N GLU A 51 1.10 4.83 -2.44
CA GLU A 51 1.77 5.94 -1.77
C GLU A 51 3.23 6.12 -2.19
N TYR A 52 3.92 5.01 -2.46
CA TYR A 52 5.29 5.01 -2.93
C TYR A 52 5.37 5.48 -4.38
N THR A 53 4.42 5.09 -5.23
CA THR A 53 4.33 5.62 -6.60
C THR A 53 4.09 7.13 -6.62
N ASP A 54 3.30 7.66 -5.69
CA ASP A 54 3.09 9.11 -5.55
C ASP A 54 4.34 9.81 -5.02
N LYS A 55 5.08 9.18 -4.10
CA LYS A 55 6.39 9.68 -3.65
C LYS A 55 7.39 9.74 -4.80
N LEU A 56 7.47 8.70 -5.64
CA LEU A 56 8.35 8.65 -6.81
C LEU A 56 8.00 9.74 -7.84
N LYS A 57 6.71 9.92 -8.16
CA LYS A 57 6.26 11.01 -9.04
C LYS A 57 6.63 12.39 -8.51
N LYS A 58 6.60 12.59 -7.18
CA LYS A 58 7.06 13.83 -6.56
C LYS A 58 8.57 14.02 -6.71
N ILE A 59 9.36 12.96 -6.51
CA ILE A 59 10.82 12.99 -6.67
C ILE A 59 11.21 13.26 -8.13
N GLU A 60 10.52 12.66 -9.10
CA GLU A 60 10.76 12.88 -10.53
C GLU A 60 10.62 14.35 -10.95
N ARG A 61 9.70 15.09 -10.31
CA ARG A 61 9.50 16.53 -10.56
C ARG A 61 10.52 17.42 -9.86
N GLN A 62 11.30 16.90 -8.91
CA GLN A 62 12.33 17.65 -8.21
C GLN A 62 13.59 17.75 -9.07
N LYS A 63 14.35 18.83 -8.88
CA LYS A 63 15.63 19.00 -9.56
C LYS A 63 16.63 17.98 -8.98
N GLY A 64 16.93 16.95 -9.77
CA GLY A 64 17.94 15.96 -9.42
C GLY A 64 19.33 16.57 -9.29
N ILE A 65 20.14 16.00 -8.40
CA ILE A 65 21.56 16.34 -8.28
C ILE A 65 22.31 15.49 -9.29
N LYS A 66 22.96 16.13 -10.27
CA LYS A 66 23.87 15.44 -11.17
C LYS A 66 25.19 15.17 -10.46
N PHE A 67 25.74 13.99 -10.70
CA PHE A 67 27.07 13.57 -10.26
C PHE A 67 27.71 12.77 -11.39
N SER A 68 29.04 12.79 -11.40
CA SER A 68 29.85 12.29 -12.52
C SER A 68 30.37 10.87 -12.25
N SER A 69 30.42 10.47 -10.98
CA SER A 69 30.89 9.15 -10.56
C SER A 69 30.19 8.66 -9.29
N ILE A 70 30.29 7.35 -9.05
CA ILE A 70 29.77 6.71 -7.83
C ILE A 70 30.48 7.26 -6.57
N GLU A 71 31.76 7.61 -6.67
CA GLU A 71 32.51 8.19 -5.55
C GLU A 71 32.04 9.61 -5.21
N GLU A 72 31.72 10.42 -6.22
CA GLU A 72 31.14 11.76 -6.01
C GLU A 72 29.76 11.66 -5.35
N LEU A 73 28.95 10.67 -5.76
CA LEU A 73 27.68 10.37 -5.12
C LEU A 73 27.89 9.99 -3.65
N ARG A 74 28.77 9.02 -3.34
CA ARG A 74 28.99 8.55 -1.95
C ARG A 74 29.37 9.70 -1.01
N ARG A 75 30.33 10.55 -1.41
CA ARG A 75 30.70 11.73 -0.60
C ARG A 75 29.51 12.62 -0.28
N LYS A 76 28.64 12.87 -1.27
CA LYS A 76 27.44 13.71 -1.07
C LYS A 76 26.39 13.11 -0.13
N ILE A 77 26.32 11.78 0.01
CA ILE A 77 25.33 11.11 0.87
C ILE A 77 25.89 10.87 2.27
N GLU A 78 27.19 10.60 2.39
CA GLU A 78 27.86 10.30 3.66
C GLU A 78 28.24 11.57 4.45
N ASP A 79 28.46 12.70 3.78
CA ASP A 79 28.72 14.02 4.41
C ASP A 79 27.44 14.86 4.67
N ALA A 80 26.24 14.32 4.44
CA ALA A 80 24.94 15.01 4.59
C ALA A 80 24.18 14.59 5.85
#